data_AF-A0A7K8K462-F1
#
_entry.id   AF-A0A7K8K462-F1
#
_cell.length_a   1.000
_cell.length_b   1.000
_cell.length_c   1.000
_cell.angle_alpha   90.00
_cell.angle_beta   90.00
_cell.angle_gamma   90.00
#
_symmetry.space_group_name_H-M   'P 1'
#
loop_
_entity.id
_entity.type
_entity.pdbx_description
1 polymer ?
#
loop_
_entity_poly.entity_id
_entity_poly.type
_entity_poly.pdbx_seq_one_letter_code
_entity_poly.pdbx_strand_id
1 'polypeptide(L)'
;LLFQALVFSWDGTVSLMNTATSQIVFCFSTPPSHAVASPWQPVFVVDTVNWCLLLQGDEQEQADALAQSRATDSTIFLFDFNSYPLKEAFPKEPDLPPKSLQNLTWIERCNVFLHDRQQSLLGIREPLPEYWSQLQKQAAAMDKERENVKEQEKP
;
A
#
# COMPACT_ATOMS: atom_id res chain seq x y z
N LEU A 1 14.52 -5.08 -23.12
CA LEU A 1 13.79 -4.00 -22.41
C LEU A 1 12.92 -3.19 -23.39
N LEU A 2 12.02 -3.83 -24.16
CA LEU A 2 11.26 -3.12 -25.20
C LEU A 2 9.87 -2.64 -24.76
N PHE A 3 9.37 -3.11 -23.60
CA PHE A 3 7.98 -2.85 -23.17
C PHE A 3 7.87 -2.60 -21.66
N GLN A 4 8.57 -1.57 -21.16
CA GLN A 4 8.47 -1.16 -19.75
C GLN A 4 8.34 0.36 -19.64
N ALA A 5 7.49 0.82 -18.73
CA ALA A 5 7.32 2.24 -18.41
C ALA A 5 7.34 2.43 -16.89
N LEU A 6 8.00 3.48 -16.43
CA LEU A 6 7.92 3.92 -15.05
C LEU A 6 6.81 4.97 -14.93
N VAL A 7 5.86 4.75 -14.05
CA VAL A 7 4.66 5.60 -13.88
C VAL A 7 4.74 6.28 -12.52
N PHE A 8 4.70 7.61 -12.53
CA PHE A 8 4.65 8.46 -11.33
C PHE A 8 3.24 8.97 -11.13
N SER A 9 2.66 8.67 -9.97
CA SER A 9 1.31 9.07 -9.61
C SER A 9 1.32 10.31 -8.71
N TRP A 10 0.20 11.03 -8.68
CA TRP A 10 0.04 12.26 -7.90
C TRP A 10 0.13 12.04 -6.37
N ASP A 11 -0.15 10.83 -5.92
CA ASP A 11 -0.04 10.38 -4.54
C ASP A 11 1.40 10.03 -4.13
N GLY A 12 2.38 10.24 -5.01
CA GLY A 12 3.79 9.93 -4.77
C GLY A 12 4.16 8.47 -5.04
N THR A 13 3.20 7.64 -5.44
CA THR A 13 3.46 6.24 -5.78
C THR A 13 4.21 6.14 -7.11
N VAL A 14 5.25 5.31 -7.16
CA VAL A 14 6.00 5.02 -8.38
C VAL A 14 5.81 3.55 -8.73
N SER A 15 5.51 3.23 -9.99
CA SER A 15 5.31 1.85 -10.42
C SER A 15 6.02 1.52 -11.73
N LEU A 16 6.52 0.29 -11.85
CA LEU A 16 7.03 -0.25 -13.11
C LEU A 16 5.93 -1.04 -13.79
N MET A 17 5.56 -0.64 -15.00
CA MET A 17 4.50 -1.27 -15.79
C MET A 17 5.09 -1.98 -17.00
N ASN A 18 4.65 -3.20 -17.27
CA ASN A 18 4.85 -3.87 -18.54
C ASN A 18 3.85 -3.30 -19.55
N THR A 19 4.33 -2.60 -20.57
CA THR A 19 3.45 -1.93 -21.54
C THR A 19 2.86 -2.88 -22.59
N ALA A 20 3.38 -4.10 -22.72
CA ALA A 20 2.80 -5.11 -23.61
C ALA A 20 1.57 -5.79 -22.98
N THR A 21 1.58 -6.00 -21.66
CA THR A 21 0.47 -6.61 -20.92
C THR A 21 -0.40 -5.61 -20.19
N SER A 22 0.03 -4.34 -20.11
CA SER A 22 -0.58 -3.30 -19.28
C SER A 22 -0.64 -3.64 -17.79
N GLN A 23 0.30 -4.44 -17.29
CA GLN A 23 0.32 -4.87 -15.89
C GLN A 23 1.43 -4.17 -15.10
N ILE A 24 1.11 -3.82 -13.85
CA ILE A 24 2.11 -3.33 -12.90
C ILE A 24 2.94 -4.52 -12.40
N VAL A 25 4.25 -4.41 -12.55
CA VAL A 25 5.25 -5.43 -12.23
C VAL A 25 5.93 -5.11 -10.90
N PHE A 26 6.16 -3.82 -10.61
CA PHE A 26 6.68 -3.36 -9.32
C PHE A 26 6.00 -2.07 -8.86
N CYS A 27 5.92 -1.89 -7.55
CA CYS A 27 5.45 -0.67 -6.90
C CYS A 27 6.50 -0.25 -5.88
N PHE A 28 6.86 1.02 -5.92
CA PHE A 28 7.91 1.62 -5.10
C PHE A 28 7.30 2.79 -4.33
N SER A 29 7.61 2.84 -3.04
CA SER A 29 7.20 3.92 -2.15
C SER A 29 8.39 4.41 -1.35
N THR A 30 8.46 5.73 -1.16
CA THR A 30 9.38 6.34 -0.21
C THR A 30 8.87 6.11 1.23
N PRO A 31 9.75 6.16 2.25
CA PRO A 31 9.31 6.15 3.64
C PRO A 31 8.33 7.31 3.93
N PRO A 32 7.44 7.20 4.93
CA PRO A 32 6.44 8.24 5.22
C PRO A 32 6.97 9.65 5.50
N SER A 33 8.24 9.78 5.86
CA SER A 33 8.90 11.07 6.08
C SER A 33 9.34 11.77 4.79
N HIS A 34 9.29 11.08 3.65
CA HIS A 34 9.76 11.59 2.37
C HIS A 34 8.70 11.39 1.29
N ALA A 35 8.62 12.34 0.37
CA ALA A 35 7.84 12.21 -0.85
C ALA A 35 8.77 12.25 -2.05
N VAL A 36 8.39 11.54 -3.12
CA VAL A 36 9.00 11.81 -4.42
C VAL A 36 8.74 13.27 -4.77
N ALA A 37 9.76 13.96 -5.29
CA ALA A 37 9.59 15.29 -5.87
C ALA A 37 8.40 15.31 -6.86
N SER A 38 7.89 16.50 -7.18
CA SER A 38 6.73 16.68 -8.08
C SER A 38 6.68 15.61 -9.20
N PRO A 39 5.57 14.87 -9.37
CA PRO A 39 5.44 13.83 -10.40
C PRO A 39 5.73 14.33 -11.83
N TRP A 40 5.69 15.64 -12.04
CA TRP A 40 6.01 16.30 -13.30
C TRP A 40 7.51 16.50 -13.55
N GLN A 41 8.33 16.40 -12.50
CA GLN A 41 9.79 16.54 -12.54
C GLN A 41 10.46 15.57 -11.55
N PRO A 42 10.25 14.25 -11.69
CA PRO A 42 10.89 13.28 -10.82
C PRO A 42 12.38 13.18 -11.15
N VAL A 43 13.22 13.03 -10.13
CA VAL A 43 14.64 12.73 -10.30
C VAL A 43 14.86 11.25 -10.01
N PHE A 44 15.17 10.48 -11.05
CA PHE A 44 15.32 9.04 -10.96
C PHE A 44 16.33 8.51 -11.99
N VAL A 45 16.89 7.34 -11.71
CA VAL A 45 17.70 6.57 -12.66
C VAL A 45 17.34 5.09 -12.52
N VAL A 46 17.14 4.43 -13.66
CA VAL A 46 17.00 2.98 -13.71
C VAL A 46 18.31 2.37 -14.20
N ASP A 47 18.95 1.59 -13.34
CA ASP A 47 20.15 0.84 -13.69
C ASP A 47 19.77 -0.57 -14.16
N THR A 48 19.95 -0.79 -15.46
CA THR A 48 19.63 -2.08 -16.10
C THR A 48 20.70 -3.14 -15.89
N VAL A 49 21.92 -2.76 -15.47
CA VAL A 49 23.02 -3.68 -15.18
C VAL A 49 22.85 -4.27 -13.79
N ASN A 50 22.57 -3.41 -12.80
CA ASN A 50 22.37 -3.82 -11.41
C ASN A 50 20.90 -4.15 -11.09
N TRP A 51 19.99 -3.96 -12.05
CA TRP A 51 18.55 -4.24 -11.88
C TRP A 51 17.97 -3.46 -10.69
N CYS A 52 18.21 -2.15 -10.64
CA CYS A 52 17.72 -1.30 -9.55
C CYS A 52 17.17 0.05 -10.03
N LEU A 53 16.31 0.63 -9.21
CA LEU A 53 15.79 1.99 -9.35
C LEU A 53 16.39 2.87 -8.25
N LEU A 54 17.02 3.97 -8.65
CA LEU A 54 17.42 5.06 -7.77
C LEU A 54 16.39 6.17 -7.90
N LEU A 55 15.85 6.62 -6.77
CA LEU A 55 14.77 7.60 -6.72
C LEU A 55 15.08 8.65 -5.66
N GLN A 56 15.05 9.92 -6.04
CA GLN A 56 15.13 11.01 -5.08
C GLN A 56 13.79 11.17 -4.36
N GLY A 57 13.84 11.22 -3.04
CA GLY A 57 12.74 11.71 -2.21
C GLY A 57 13.18 12.91 -1.38
N ASP A 58 12.32 13.91 -1.31
CA ASP A 58 12.51 15.10 -0.51
C ASP A 58 11.80 14.92 0.82
N GLU A 59 12.39 15.43 1.90
CA GLU A 59 11.76 15.40 3.22
C GLU A 59 10.42 16.14 3.19
N GLN A 60 9.37 15.46 3.64
CA GLN A 60 8.03 16.04 3.67
C GLN A 60 7.88 16.90 4.93
N GLU A 61 7.90 18.22 4.76
CA GLU A 61 7.63 19.14 5.86
C GLU A 61 6.25 18.85 6.47
N GLN A 62 6.22 18.53 7.76
CA GLN A 62 4.98 18.39 8.52
C GLN A 62 4.25 19.74 8.49
N ALA A 63 2.95 19.69 8.21
CA ALA A 63 2.10 20.87 7.96
C ALA A 63 2.08 21.94 9.08
N ASP A 64 2.69 21.69 10.22
CA ASP A 64 2.75 22.58 11.39
C ASP A 64 4.03 23.43 11.49
N ALA A 65 5.03 23.23 10.62
CA ALA A 65 6.27 24.01 10.66
C ALA A 65 6.14 25.29 9.81
N LEU A 66 5.86 26.41 10.47
CA LEU A 66 5.89 27.74 9.87
C LEU A 66 7.25 28.00 9.18
N ALA A 67 7.20 27.99 7.85
CA ALA A 67 8.07 28.71 6.91
C ALA A 67 9.47 29.04 7.44
N GLN A 68 10.40 28.10 7.32
CA GLN A 68 11.80 28.44 7.14
C GLN A 68 12.24 27.84 5.83
N SER A 69 12.59 28.71 4.88
CA SER A 69 13.30 28.34 3.66
C SER A 69 14.59 27.63 4.06
N ARG A 70 14.52 26.31 4.19
CA ARG A 70 15.67 25.43 4.24
C ARG A 70 15.69 24.73 2.89
N ALA A 71 16.89 24.54 2.35
CA ALA A 71 17.05 23.64 1.22
C ALA A 71 16.35 22.33 1.59
N THR A 72 15.45 21.84 0.73
CA THR A 72 14.79 20.56 0.94
C THR A 72 15.88 19.51 1.10
N ASP A 73 15.96 18.88 2.27
CA ASP A 73 16.90 17.79 2.51
C ASP A 73 16.46 16.61 1.63
N SER A 74 17.19 16.41 0.53
CA SER A 74 16.89 15.39 -0.47
C SER A 74 17.70 14.12 -0.21
N THR A 75 17.02 12.99 -0.19
CA THR A 75 17.61 11.66 0.03
C THR A 75 17.42 10.79 -1.22
N ILE A 76 18.43 9.99 -1.58
CA ILE A 76 18.32 9.02 -2.67
C ILE A 76 17.99 7.64 -2.09
N PHE A 77 16.86 7.08 -2.53
CA PHE A 77 16.42 5.73 -2.21
C PHE A 77 16.83 4.76 -3.32
N LEU A 78 17.32 3.59 -2.92
CA LEU A 78 17.70 2.49 -3.82
C LEU A 78 16.70 1.34 -3.66
N PHE A 79 16.08 0.96 -4.76
CA PHE A 79 15.18 -0.17 -4.86
C PHE A 79 15.80 -1.24 -5.75
N ASP A 80 16.22 -2.36 -5.16
CA ASP A 80 16.72 -3.52 -5.90
C ASP A 80 15.54 -4.41 -6.34
N PHE A 81 15.45 -4.68 -7.64
CA PHE A 81 14.38 -5.51 -8.21
C PHE A 81 14.53 -6.99 -7.84
N ASN A 82 15.73 -7.44 -7.46
CA ASN A 82 15.97 -8.82 -7.05
C ASN A 82 15.56 -9.09 -5.59
N SER A 83 15.40 -8.03 -4.79
CA SER A 83 15.10 -8.13 -3.36
C SER A 83 13.63 -8.49 -3.07
N TYR A 84 12.72 -8.33 -4.05
CA TYR A 84 11.30 -8.60 -3.88
C TYR A 84 10.81 -9.67 -4.87
N PRO A 85 10.39 -10.86 -4.41
CA PRO A 85 9.80 -11.85 -5.29
C PRO A 85 8.47 -11.31 -5.83
N LEU A 86 8.41 -11.14 -7.15
CA LEU A 86 7.29 -10.70 -7.99
C LEU A 86 5.92 -11.36 -7.74
N LYS A 87 5.83 -12.37 -6.87
CA LYS A 87 4.68 -13.25 -6.71
C LYS A 87 3.71 -12.88 -5.59
N GLU A 88 4.06 -12.01 -4.64
CA GLU A 88 3.28 -11.89 -3.39
C GLU A 88 2.71 -10.49 -3.10
N ALA A 89 3.16 -9.44 -3.80
CA ALA A 89 2.80 -8.06 -3.42
C ALA A 89 1.60 -7.46 -4.17
N PHE A 90 1.17 -8.06 -5.28
CA PHE A 90 -0.02 -7.61 -6.00
C PHE A 90 -1.16 -8.58 -5.71
N PRO A 91 -2.29 -8.12 -5.11
CA PRO A 91 -3.50 -8.92 -5.18
C PRO A 91 -3.72 -9.25 -6.65
N LYS A 92 -4.11 -10.51 -6.93
CA LYS A 92 -4.56 -10.96 -8.26
C LYS A 92 -5.34 -9.80 -8.88
N GLU A 93 -4.94 -9.41 -10.09
CA GLU A 93 -5.59 -8.38 -10.89
C GLU A 93 -7.09 -8.41 -10.56
N PRO A 94 -7.67 -7.35 -9.96
CA PRO A 94 -9.05 -7.42 -9.51
C PRO A 94 -9.86 -7.82 -10.74
N ASP A 95 -10.48 -9.01 -10.67
CA ASP A 95 -11.10 -9.63 -11.83
C ASP A 95 -11.92 -8.55 -12.53
N LEU A 96 -11.54 -8.21 -13.77
CA LEU A 96 -12.25 -7.18 -14.51
C LEU A 96 -13.73 -7.51 -14.40
N PRO A 97 -14.58 -6.53 -14.02
CA PRO A 97 -15.98 -6.83 -13.80
C PRO A 97 -16.49 -7.51 -15.06
N PRO A 98 -17.20 -8.66 -14.94
CA PRO A 98 -17.60 -9.45 -16.08
C PRO A 98 -18.18 -8.57 -17.17
N LYS A 99 -17.93 -8.89 -18.45
CA LYS A 99 -18.33 -8.03 -19.59
C LYS A 99 -19.80 -7.59 -19.54
N SER A 100 -20.68 -8.36 -18.89
CA SER A 100 -22.06 -7.99 -18.60
C SER A 100 -22.21 -6.70 -17.77
N LEU A 101 -21.34 -6.46 -16.78
CA LEU A 101 -21.33 -5.27 -15.93
C LEU A 101 -20.78 -4.02 -16.65
N GLN A 102 -19.96 -4.21 -17.69
CA GLN A 102 -19.39 -3.10 -18.45
C GLN A 102 -20.40 -2.40 -19.36
N ASN A 103 -21.56 -3.02 -19.62
CA ASN A 103 -22.65 -2.43 -20.40
C ASN A 103 -23.73 -1.75 -19.53
N LEU A 104 -23.64 -1.89 -18.21
CA LEU A 104 -24.60 -1.28 -17.28
C LEU A 104 -24.31 0.20 -17.08
N THR A 105 -25.36 0.95 -16.76
CA THR A 105 -25.22 2.33 -16.27
C THR A 105 -24.48 2.35 -14.93
N TRP A 106 -23.89 3.50 -14.58
CA TRP A 106 -23.14 3.64 -13.34
C TRP A 106 -23.94 3.26 -12.09
N ILE A 107 -25.23 3.64 -12.05
CA ILE A 107 -26.13 3.36 -10.93
C ILE A 107 -26.34 1.85 -10.77
N GLU A 108 -26.54 1.13 -11.87
CA GLU A 108 -26.73 -0.32 -11.85
C GLU A 108 -25.45 -1.04 -11.41
N ARG A 109 -24.27 -0.57 -11.82
CA ARG A 109 -22.98 -1.11 -11.34
C ARG A 109 -22.82 -0.92 -9.84
N CYS A 110 -23.13 0.27 -9.33
CA CYS A 110 -23.11 0.55 -7.89
C CYS A 110 -24.06 -0.37 -7.12
N ASN A 111 -25.27 -0.59 -7.64
CA ASN A 111 -26.24 -1.48 -7.01
C ASN A 111 -25.75 -2.93 -6.93
N VAL A 112 -25.16 -3.46 -8.01
CA VAL A 112 -24.58 -4.81 -8.01
C VAL A 112 -23.45 -4.92 -6.98
N PHE A 113 -22.52 -3.96 -6.96
CA PHE A 113 -21.42 -3.94 -6.00
C PHE A 113 -21.92 -3.90 -4.54
N LEU A 114 -22.87 -3.02 -4.24
CA LEU A 114 -23.41 -2.88 -2.89
C LEU A 114 -24.14 -4.15 -2.44
N HIS A 115 -24.86 -4.79 -3.36
CA HIS A 115 -25.56 -6.03 -3.10
C HIS A 115 -24.59 -7.20 -2.85
N ASP A 116 -23.59 -7.39 -3.70
CA ASP A 116 -22.55 -8.42 -3.53
C ASP A 116 -21.77 -8.23 -2.23
N ARG A 117 -21.44 -6.98 -1.90
CA ARG A 117 -20.78 -6.64 -0.63
C ARG A 117 -21.68 -6.98 0.57
N GLN A 118 -22.97 -6.67 0.49
CA GLN A 118 -23.92 -7.03 1.54
C GLN A 118 -23.99 -8.55 1.73
N GLN A 119 -24.02 -9.33 0.64
CA GLN A 119 -24.04 -10.79 0.71
C GLN A 119 -22.74 -11.38 1.25
N SER A 120 -21.59 -10.85 0.84
CA SER A 120 -20.28 -11.24 1.38
C SER A 120 -20.20 -11.00 2.90
N LEU A 121 -20.72 -9.87 3.38
CA LEU A 121 -20.76 -9.55 4.80
C LEU A 121 -21.68 -10.48 5.60
N LEU A 122 -22.74 -11.04 4.99
CA LEU A 122 -23.58 -12.04 5.64
C LEU A 122 -22.80 -13.34 5.91
N GLY A 123 -21.97 -13.80 4.97
CA GLY A 123 -21.10 -14.96 5.17
C GLY A 123 -20.00 -14.73 6.22
N ILE A 124 -19.48 -13.50 6.33
CA ILE A 124 -18.50 -13.12 7.37
C ILE A 124 -19.16 -13.02 8.76
N ARG A 125 -20.46 -12.77 8.82
CA ARG A 125 -21.20 -12.61 10.08
C ARG A 125 -21.36 -13.93 10.84
N GLU A 126 -21.29 -15.06 10.15
CA GLU A 126 -21.48 -16.39 10.74
C GLU A 126 -20.42 -16.72 11.82
N PRO A 127 -19.10 -16.53 11.60
CA PRO A 127 -18.09 -16.76 12.64
C PRO A 127 -17.75 -15.51 13.47
N LEU A 128 -18.29 -14.33 13.16
CA LEU A 128 -17.95 -13.06 13.84
C LEU A 128 -18.15 -13.09 15.36
N PRO A 129 -19.22 -13.69 15.92
CA PRO A 129 -19.40 -13.79 17.37
C PRO A 129 -18.31 -14.65 18.04
N GLU A 130 -17.88 -15.72 17.35
CA GLU A 130 -16.88 -16.65 17.87
C GLU A 130 -15.49 -15.99 17.89
N TYR A 131 -15.10 -15.32 16.81
CA TYR A 131 -13.86 -14.53 16.76
C TYR A 131 -13.83 -13.42 17.81
N TRP A 132 -14.95 -12.71 17.99
CA TRP A 132 -15.05 -11.68 19.01
C TRP A 132 -14.88 -12.24 20.42
N SER A 133 -15.49 -13.41 20.70
CA SER A 133 -15.35 -14.08 21.99
C SER A 133 -13.90 -14.55 22.25
N GLN A 134 -13.18 -15.00 21.22
CA GLN A 134 -11.77 -15.40 21.33
C GLN A 134 -10.88 -14.19 21.61
N LEU A 135 -11.11 -13.08 20.90
CA LEU A 135 -10.36 -11.84 21.09
C LEU A 135 -10.55 -11.27 22.50
N GLN A 136 -11.78 -11.30 23.03
CA GLN A 136 -12.06 -10.91 24.41
C GLN A 136 -11.34 -11.79 25.44
N LYS A 137 -11.28 -13.12 25.22
CA LYS A 137 -10.52 -14.03 26.09
C LYS A 137 -9.02 -13.72 26.07
N GLN A 138 -8.47 -13.42 24.90
CA GLN A 138 -7.05 -13.10 24.76
C GLN A 138 -6.70 -11.75 25.40
N ALA A 139 -7.55 -10.74 25.23
CA ALA A 139 -7.38 -9.45 25.90
C ALA A 139 -7.40 -9.60 27.44
N ALA A 140 -8.35 -10.36 27.98
CA ALA A 140 -8.43 -10.61 29.42
C ALA A 140 -7.21 -11.38 29.95
N ALA A 141 -6.66 -12.32 29.18
CA ALA A 141 -5.44 -13.03 29.55
C ALA A 141 -4.23 -12.09 29.60
N MET A 142 -4.08 -11.20 28.60
CA MET A 142 -2.99 -10.21 28.57
C MET A 142 -3.08 -9.21 29.72
N ASP A 143 -4.28 -8.76 30.08
CA ASP A 143 -4.45 -7.84 31.21
C ASP A 143 -4.11 -8.52 32.54
N LYS A 144 -4.49 -9.80 32.71
CA LYS A 144 -4.09 -10.60 33.87
C LYS A 144 -2.58 -10.81 33.96
N GLU A 145 -1.90 -11.06 32.84
CA GLU A 145 -0.43 -11.16 32.81
C GLU A 145 0.23 -9.85 33.23
N ARG A 146 -0.29 -8.71 32.77
CA ARG A 146 0.22 -7.38 33.15
C ARG A 146 0.02 -7.07 34.63
N GLU A 147 -1.06 -7.55 35.25
CA GLU A 147 -1.30 -7.41 36.69
C GLU A 147 -0.35 -8.29 37.52
N ASN A 148 -0.12 -9.54 37.10
CA ASN A 148 0.81 -10.45 37.79
C ASN A 148 2.26 -9.97 37.74
N VAL A 149 2.69 -9.34 36.63
CA VAL A 149 4.03 -8.74 36.52
C VAL A 149 4.18 -7.54 37.47
N LYS A 150 3.13 -6.74 37.66
CA LYS A 150 3.14 -5.60 38.59
C LYS A 150 3.11 -6.02 40.06
N GLU A 151 2.53 -7.18 40.40
CA GLU A 151 2.59 -7.73 41.76
C GLU A 151 3.96 -8.34 42.10
N GLN A 152 4.70 -8.85 41.11
CA GLN A 152 6.07 -9.37 41.33
C GLN A 152 7.15 -8.28 41.42
N GLU A 153 6.87 -7.04 40.99
CA GLU A 153 7.77 -5.88 41.14
C GLU A 153 7.52 -5.04 42.40
N LYS A 154 6.58 -5.43 43.28
CA LYS A 154 6.40 -4.75 44.58
C LYS A 154 7.35 -5.38 45.63
N PRO A 155 8.21 -4.59 46.30
CA PRO A 155 9.23 -5.08 47.24
C PRO A 155 8.65 -5.64 48.54
#